data_AF-A0A919SFX3-F1
#
_entry.id   AF-A0A919SFX3-F1
#
_cell.length_a   1.000
_cell.length_b   1.000
_cell.length_c   1.000
_cell.angle_alpha   90.00
_cell.angle_beta   90.00
_cell.angle_gamma   90.00
#
_symmetry.space_group_name_H-M   'P 1'
#
loop_
_entity.id
_entity.type
_entity.pdbx_description
1 polymer ?
#
loop_
_entity_poly.entity_id
_entity_poly.type
_entity_poly.pdbx_seq_one_letter_code
_entity_poly.pdbx_strand_id
1 'polypeptide(L)'
;MSPHRTATVTRPFCAPRLLRKPEGDGMTDTQIVELGLQAMTIAAKMCAPVLLTALLIGFAISLFQSVTQIQEATLSFVPKAVGVGAAILFSGNWMLHEMVTFTTQLFERIPSLVG
;
A
#
# COMPACT_ATOMS: atom_id res chain seq x y z
N MET A 1 -84.39 -4.10 -3.59
CA MET A 1 -84.35 -3.75 -2.16
C MET A 1 -83.31 -4.61 -1.45
N SER A 2 -82.04 -4.17 -1.44
CA SER A 2 -81.00 -4.57 -0.49
C SER A 2 -79.79 -3.63 -0.72
N PRO A 3 -79.56 -2.64 0.15
CA PRO A 3 -78.35 -1.82 0.13
C PRO A 3 -77.30 -2.37 1.11
N HIS A 4 -76.10 -1.80 1.05
CA HIS A 4 -74.97 -2.00 1.97
C HIS A 4 -73.98 -3.13 1.62
N ARG A 5 -73.24 -2.94 0.52
CA ARG A 5 -71.83 -3.33 0.48
C ARG A 5 -71.02 -2.16 1.04
N THR A 6 -70.81 -2.18 2.35
CA THR A 6 -69.90 -1.29 3.06
C THR A 6 -68.48 -1.62 2.65
N ALA A 7 -67.80 -0.59 2.15
CA ALA A 7 -66.40 -0.59 1.80
C ALA A 7 -65.54 -0.91 3.04
N THR A 8 -64.91 -2.08 3.06
CA THR A 8 -63.79 -2.34 3.97
C THR A 8 -62.51 -1.85 3.31
N VAL A 9 -62.34 -0.54 3.45
CA VAL A 9 -61.10 0.21 3.64
C VAL A 9 -59.80 -0.63 3.60
N THR A 10 -59.08 -0.46 2.49
CA THR A 10 -57.77 0.20 2.47
C THR A 10 -56.76 -0.18 3.57
N ARG A 11 -55.92 -1.17 3.29
CA ARG A 11 -54.49 -1.10 3.63
C ARG A 11 -53.69 -1.49 2.37
N PRO A 12 -53.22 -0.50 1.58
CA PRO A 12 -52.31 -0.79 0.50
C PRO A 12 -51.00 -1.29 1.13
N PHE A 13 -50.39 -2.29 0.51
CA PHE A 13 -49.02 -2.14 0.00
C PHE A 13 -48.17 -1.07 0.73
N CYS A 14 -47.84 -1.30 2.01
CA CYS A 14 -46.88 -0.49 2.75
C CYS A 14 -45.91 -1.44 3.43
N ALA A 15 -45.12 -2.10 2.60
CA ALA A 15 -43.88 -2.73 3.03
C ALA A 15 -42.95 -1.64 3.56
N PRO A 16 -42.36 -1.76 4.76
CA PRO A 16 -41.05 -1.20 4.97
C PRO A 16 -40.08 -2.18 4.32
N ARG A 17 -39.95 -2.08 2.99
CA ARG A 17 -38.83 -2.69 2.28
C ARG A 17 -37.59 -2.01 2.82
N LEU A 18 -36.86 -2.75 3.67
CA LEU A 18 -35.41 -2.74 3.79
C LEU A 18 -34.79 -1.43 3.31
N LEU A 19 -34.88 -0.38 4.14
CA LEU A 19 -33.85 0.65 4.13
C LEU A 19 -32.66 0.07 4.89
N ARG A 20 -32.15 -1.10 4.44
CA ARG A 20 -30.72 -1.34 4.51
C ARG A 20 -30.19 -0.29 3.54
N LYS A 21 -29.95 0.92 4.03
CA LYS A 21 -29.03 1.81 3.36
C LYS A 21 -27.76 0.96 3.34
N PRO A 22 -27.21 0.52 2.19
CA PRO A 22 -25.78 0.51 2.14
C PRO A 22 -25.43 1.97 2.37
N GLU A 23 -25.18 2.34 3.63
CA GLU A 23 -24.53 3.58 3.99
C GLU A 23 -23.06 3.38 3.57
N GLY A 24 -22.85 3.17 2.27
CA GLY A 24 -21.58 3.37 1.58
C GLY A 24 -21.47 4.84 1.21
N ASP A 25 -21.79 5.71 2.17
CA ASP A 25 -21.59 7.16 2.09
C ASP A 25 -20.20 7.49 2.66
N GLY A 26 -19.23 6.69 2.24
CA GLY A 26 -17.85 6.72 2.66
C GLY A 26 -17.07 5.82 1.70
N MET A 27 -15.86 6.27 1.34
CA MET A 27 -14.85 5.57 0.55
C MET A 27 -15.13 4.06 0.41
N THR A 28 -15.52 3.61 -0.80
CA THR A 28 -15.96 2.22 -1.01
C THR A 28 -14.90 1.25 -0.51
N ASP A 29 -15.30 0.11 0.07
CA ASP A 29 -14.36 -0.90 0.57
C ASP A 29 -13.34 -1.32 -0.51
N THR A 30 -13.79 -1.35 -1.76
CA THR A 30 -12.95 -1.60 -2.94
C THR A 30 -11.90 -0.53 -3.17
N GLN A 31 -12.22 0.76 -3.01
CA GLN A 31 -11.25 1.86 -3.14
C GLN A 31 -10.18 1.79 -2.04
N ILE A 32 -10.55 1.41 -0.82
CA ILE A 32 -9.60 1.25 0.30
C ILE A 32 -8.64 0.11 -0.01
N VAL A 33 -9.15 -1.03 -0.48
CA VAL A 33 -8.33 -2.19 -0.85
C VAL A 33 -7.40 -1.87 -2.01
N GLU A 34 -7.90 -1.18 -3.05
CA GLU A 34 -7.10 -0.83 -4.22
C GLU A 34 -5.97 0.16 -3.86
N LEU A 35 -6.26 1.13 -2.99
CA LEU A 35 -5.24 2.04 -2.47
C LEU A 35 -4.18 1.29 -1.65
N GLY A 36 -4.60 0.33 -0.82
CA GLY A 36 -3.70 -0.54 -0.06
C GLY A 36 -2.80 -1.38 -0.96
N LEU A 37 -3.35 -1.98 -2.03
CA LEU A 37 -2.58 -2.75 -3.00
C LEU A 37 -1.59 -1.87 -3.77
N GLN A 38 -1.99 -0.66 -4.16
CA GLN A 38 -1.11 0.29 -4.83
C GLN A 38 0.06 0.71 -3.93
N ALA A 39 -0.23 1.02 -2.66
CA ALA A 39 0.78 1.34 -1.65
C ALA A 39 1.76 0.16 -1.42
N MET A 40 1.24 -1.07 -1.28
CA MET A 40 2.07 -2.27 -1.14
C MET A 40 2.94 -2.52 -2.37
N THR A 41 2.41 -2.29 -3.58
CA THR A 41 3.15 -2.46 -4.83
C THR A 41 4.31 -1.48 -4.93
N ILE A 42 4.07 -0.22 -4.55
CA ILE A 42 5.12 0.82 -4.56
C ILE A 42 6.16 0.56 -3.47
N ALA A 43 5.73 0.14 -2.27
CA ALA A 43 6.65 -0.29 -1.22
C ALA A 43 7.52 -1.47 -1.69
N ALA A 44 6.94 -2.48 -2.35
CA ALA A 44 7.68 -3.59 -2.91
C ALA A 44 8.68 -3.15 -4.00
N LYS A 45 8.27 -2.24 -4.90
CA LYS A 45 9.16 -1.64 -5.90
C LYS A 45 10.34 -0.90 -5.26
N MET A 46 10.10 -0.12 -4.20
CA MET A 46 11.16 0.59 -3.47
C MET A 46 12.15 -0.38 -2.80
N CYS A 47 11.65 -1.45 -2.19
CA CYS A 47 12.48 -2.44 -1.52
C CYS A 47 13.29 -3.31 -2.50
N ALA A 48 12.80 -3.56 -3.72
CA ALA A 48 13.41 -4.50 -4.67
C ALA A 48 14.89 -4.22 -4.98
N PRO A 49 15.32 -3.02 -5.42
CA PRO A 49 16.74 -2.77 -5.71
C PRO A 49 17.58 -2.66 -4.44
N VAL A 50 17.02 -2.16 -3.34
CA VAL A 50 17.73 -2.07 -2.05
C VAL A 50 18.03 -3.46 -1.51
N LEU A 51 17.06 -4.37 -1.54
CA LEU A 51 17.24 -5.76 -1.14
C LEU A 51 18.25 -6.49 -2.03
N LEU A 52 18.15 -6.31 -3.35
CA LEU A 52 19.05 -6.97 -4.29
C LEU A 52 20.49 -6.48 -4.15
N THR A 53 20.71 -5.16 -4.03
CA THR A 53 22.04 -4.59 -3.82
C THR A 53 22.62 -4.94 -2.45
N ALA A 54 21.82 -4.86 -1.38
CA ALA A 54 22.23 -5.26 -0.04
C ALA A 54 22.59 -6.75 0.04
N LEU A 55 21.84 -7.61 -0.66
CA LEU A 55 22.10 -9.04 -0.71
C LEU A 55 23.42 -9.34 -1.46
N LEU A 56 23.62 -8.74 -2.64
CA LEU A 56 24.86 -8.97 -3.41
C LEU A 56 26.10 -8.48 -2.66
N ILE A 57 26.05 -7.26 -2.10
CA ILE A 57 27.18 -6.66 -1.39
C ILE A 57 27.42 -7.40 -0.06
N GLY A 58 26.36 -7.69 0.69
CA GLY A 58 26.46 -8.43 1.96
C GLY A 58 27.01 -9.83 1.77
N PHE A 59 26.56 -10.52 0.72
CA PHE A 59 27.05 -11.85 0.34
C PHE A 59 28.53 -11.81 -0.06
N ALA A 60 28.93 -10.90 -0.94
CA ALA A 60 30.31 -10.77 -1.37
C ALA A 60 31.25 -10.53 -0.19
N ILE A 61 30.92 -9.57 0.68
CA ILE A 61 31.74 -9.22 1.84
C ILE A 61 31.82 -10.38 2.84
N SER A 62 30.70 -11.08 3.08
CA SER A 62 30.69 -12.27 3.96
C SER A 62 31.62 -13.36 3.43
N LEU A 63 31.66 -13.57 2.11
CA LEU A 63 32.56 -14.54 1.48
C LEU A 63 34.02 -14.11 1.59
N PHE A 64 34.34 -12.84 1.34
CA PHE A 64 35.71 -12.31 1.47
C PHE A 64 36.23 -12.40 2.90
N GLN A 65 35.37 -12.16 3.89
CA GLN A 65 35.72 -12.37 5.30
C GLN A 65 35.99 -13.85 5.62
N SER A 66 35.23 -14.79 5.05
CA SER A 66 35.43 -16.23 5.27
C SER A 66 36.68 -16.78 4.59
N VAL A 67 37.00 -16.33 3.37
CA VAL A 67 38.10 -16.88 2.57
C VAL A 67 39.48 -16.43 3.09
N THR A 68 39.59 -15.25 3.69
CA THR A 68 40.90 -14.69 4.12
C THR A 68 41.29 -15.01 5.56
N GLN A 69 40.40 -15.57 6.38
CA GLN A 69 40.62 -15.90 7.80
C GLN A 69 41.21 -14.76 8.68
N ILE A 70 41.17 -13.50 8.23
CA ILE A 70 41.56 -12.35 9.04
C ILE A 70 40.29 -11.77 9.67
N GLN A 71 40.09 -12.07 10.95
CA GLN A 71 38.91 -11.65 11.73
C GLN A 71 39.13 -10.32 12.47
N GLU A 72 39.86 -9.37 11.86
CA GLU A 72 40.01 -8.02 12.39
C GLU A 72 38.72 -7.23 12.13
N ALA A 73 37.87 -7.11 13.15
CA ALA A 73 36.54 -6.51 13.06
C ALA A 73 36.54 -5.08 12.49
N THR A 74 37.62 -4.32 12.71
CA THR A 74 37.83 -2.96 12.20
C THR A 74 38.09 -2.91 10.69
N LEU A 75 38.80 -3.89 10.12
CA LEU A 75 39.15 -3.89 8.69
C LEU A 75 37.96 -4.27 7.81
N SER A 76 37.01 -5.06 8.32
CA SER A 76 35.79 -5.41 7.59
C SER A 76 34.63 -4.43 7.79
N PHE A 77 34.70 -3.55 8.80
CA PHE A 77 33.65 -2.56 9.02
C PHE A 77 33.65 -1.48 7.92
N VAL A 78 34.84 -1.01 7.52
CA VAL A 78 34.99 0.07 6.53
C VAL A 78 34.50 -0.33 5.13
N PRO A 79 34.92 -1.45 4.52
CA PRO A 79 34.45 -1.86 3.20
C PRO A 79 32.93 -2.09 3.17
N LYS A 80 32.37 -2.62 4.27
CA LYS A 80 30.93 -2.84 4.42
C LYS A 80 30.14 -1.54 4.50
N ALA A 81 30.61 -0.56 5.27
CA ALA A 81 29.99 0.75 5.38
C ALA A 81 30.03 1.52 4.04
N VAL A 82 31.17 1.48 3.35
CA VAL A 82 31.32 2.13 2.03
C VAL A 82 30.43 1.46 0.98
N GLY A 83 30.35 0.12 0.97
CA GLY A 83 29.47 -0.63 0.05
C GLY A 83 27.99 -0.30 0.24
N VAL A 84 27.50 -0.29 1.48
CA VAL A 84 26.11 0.08 1.80
C VAL A 84 25.86 1.57 1.50
N GLY A 85 26.81 2.45 1.85
CA GLY A 85 26.71 3.89 1.57
C GLY A 85 26.60 4.19 0.08
N ALA A 86 27.44 3.55 -0.75
CA ALA A 86 27.36 3.66 -2.20
C ALA A 86 26.02 3.13 -2.74
N ALA A 87 25.54 1.98 -2.25
CA ALA A 87 24.25 1.42 -2.66
C ALA A 87 23.08 2.38 -2.35
N ILE A 88 23.09 3.03 -1.19
CA ILE A 88 22.08 4.04 -0.81
C ILE A 88 22.20 5.29 -1.69
N LEU A 89 23.42 5.76 -1.99
CA LEU A 89 23.63 6.91 -2.88
C LEU A 89 23.09 6.66 -4.29
N PHE A 90 23.32 5.48 -4.86
CA PHE A 90 22.78 5.11 -6.17
C PHE A 90 21.26 4.92 -6.15
N SER A 91 20.74 4.24 -5.13
CA SER A 91 19.31 3.93 -5.02
C SER A 91 18.46 5.10 -4.51
N GLY A 92 19.09 6.07 -3.84
CA GLY A 92 18.42 7.14 -3.10
C GLY A 92 17.63 8.09 -3.99
N ASN A 93 18.19 8.50 -5.14
CA ASN A 93 17.50 9.38 -6.08
C ASN A 93 16.20 8.74 -6.61
N TRP A 94 16.27 7.47 -6.99
CA TRP A 94 15.11 6.74 -7.51
C TRP A 94 14.03 6.49 -6.45
N MET A 95 14.44 6.14 -5.21
CA MET A 95 13.52 6.01 -4.07
C MET A 95 12.77 7.30 -3.77
N LEU A 96 13.48 8.44 -3.81
CA LEU A 96 12.89 9.76 -3.61
C LEU A 96 11.83 10.06 -4.66
N HIS A 97 12.13 9.77 -5.93
CA HIS A 97 11.20 9.98 -7.03
C HIS A 97 9.91 9.13 -6.89
N GLU A 98 10.03 7.85 -6.52
CA GLU A 98 8.86 6.99 -6.30
C GLU A 98 8.03 7.42 -5.08
N MET A 99 8.66 7.85 -3.98
CA MET A 99 7.92 8.39 -2.82
C MET A 99 7.13 9.64 -3.20
N VAL A 100 7.78 10.62 -3.85
CA VAL A 100 7.11 11.86 -4.27
C VAL A 100 5.97 11.55 -5.23
N THR A 101 6.21 10.70 -6.23
CA THR A 101 5.20 10.28 -7.21
C THR A 101 3.99 9.65 -6.52
N PHE A 102 4.21 8.75 -5.57
CA PHE A 102 3.12 8.13 -4.80
C PHE A 102 2.35 9.15 -3.97
N THR A 103 3.05 10.05 -3.29
CA THR A 103 2.43 11.11 -2.49
C THR A 103 1.58 12.03 -3.37
N THR A 104 2.08 12.46 -4.53
CA THR A 104 1.31 13.29 -5.48
C THR A 104 0.05 12.56 -5.97
N GLN A 105 0.18 11.29 -6.38
CA GLN A 105 -0.97 10.47 -6.79
C GLN A 105 -1.99 10.30 -5.66
N LEU A 106 -1.53 10.16 -4.41
CA LEU A 106 -2.41 10.08 -3.25
C LEU A 106 -3.23 11.38 -3.10
N PHE A 107 -2.56 12.54 -3.18
CA PHE A 107 -3.21 13.84 -3.08
C PHE A 107 -4.21 14.10 -4.22
N GLU A 108 -3.93 13.65 -5.44
CA GLU A 108 -4.86 13.72 -6.57
C GLU A 108 -6.10 12.82 -6.39
N ARG A 109 -5.95 11.71 -5.66
CA ARG A 109 -7.05 10.78 -5.38
C ARG A 109 -7.98 11.28 -4.28
N ILE A 110 -7.49 12.03 -3.29
CA ILE A 110 -8.29 12.60 -2.18
C ILE A 110 -9.59 13.31 -2.64
N PRO A 111 -9.59 14.24 -3.62
CA PRO A 111 -10.82 14.91 -4.04
C PRO A 111 -11.85 13.95 -4.65
N SER A 112 -11.42 12.86 -5.27
CA SER A 112 -12.31 11.81 -5.82
C SER A 112 -12.91 10.89 -4.76
N LEU A 113 -12.42 10.98 -3.52
CA LEU A 113 -12.87 10.16 -2.38
C LEU A 113 -13.77 10.95 -1.42
N VAL A 114 -13.80 12.27 -1.55
CA VAL A 114 -14.51 13.20 -0.66
C VAL A 114 -15.70 13.90 -1.34
N GLY A 115 -15.82 13.81 -2.67
CA GLY A 115 -16.93 14.30 -3.47
C GLY A 115 -17.67 13.16 -4.16
#